data_AF-A0A1F3LPQ0-F1
#
_entry.id   AF-A0A1F3LPQ0-F1
#
_cell.length_a   1.000
_cell.length_b   1.000
_cell.length_c   1.000
_cell.angle_alpha   90.00
_cell.angle_beta   90.00
_cell.angle_gamma   90.00
#
_symmetry.space_group_name_H-M   'P 1'
#
loop_
_entity.id
_entity.type
_entity.pdbx_description
1 polymer ?
#
loop_
_entity_poly.entity_id
_entity_poly.type
_entity_poly.pdbx_seq_one_letter_code
_entity_poly.pdbx_strand_id
1 'polypeptide(L)'
;MENKHSQNQQIRAHLEAGKSITPLEALRKFNCLRLGARIYNLKGIGLPISSKIVSRNGKHFAEYSLQTPSELHARDRYAVAQKITITPPLEGQGGGLFNHELWHHCRRCGKWFDRHLHGDECPDCGYNVNAMP
;
A
#
# COMPACT_ATOMS: atom_id res chain seq x y z
N MET A 1 20.40 11.50 28.38
CA MET A 1 19.29 10.62 27.92
C MET A 1 19.68 10.08 26.56
N GLU A 2 20.14 8.84 26.50
CA GLU A 2 20.67 8.25 25.27
C GLU A 2 19.49 7.88 24.37
N ASN A 3 19.22 8.73 23.36
CA ASN A 3 18.24 8.48 22.31
C ASN A 3 18.75 7.35 21.42
N LYS A 4 18.61 6.12 21.92
CA LYS A 4 18.90 4.90 21.20
C LYS A 4 17.78 4.72 20.17
N HIS A 5 17.92 5.39 19.01
CA HIS A 5 17.06 5.13 17.87
C HIS A 5 16.98 3.62 17.67
N SER A 6 15.77 3.08 17.73
CA SER A 6 15.56 1.63 17.58
C SER A 6 16.22 1.20 16.28
N GLN A 7 16.87 0.03 16.24
CA GLN A 7 17.55 -0.48 15.04
C GLN A 7 16.66 -0.39 13.79
N ASN A 8 15.34 -0.52 13.97
CA ASN A 8 14.33 -0.32 12.94
C ASN A 8 14.33 1.09 12.34
N GLN A 9 14.41 2.13 13.17
CA GLN A 9 14.41 3.53 12.73
C GLN A 9 15.68 3.84 11.93
N GLN A 10 16.82 3.30 12.36
CA GLN A 10 18.08 3.49 11.64
C GLN A 10 18.06 2.79 10.27
N ILE A 11 17.55 1.56 10.22
CA ILE A 11 17.36 0.82 8.95
C ILE A 11 16.38 1.57 8.05
N ARG A 12 15.26 2.05 8.60
CA ARG A 12 14.26 2.82 7.86
C ARG A 12 14.87 4.08 7.26
N ALA A 13 15.56 4.89 8.05
CA ALA A 13 16.22 6.10 7.58
C ALA A 13 17.27 5.79 6.50
N HIS A 14 17.97 4.66 6.59
CA HIS A 14 18.92 4.22 5.57
C HIS A 14 18.23 3.90 4.23
N LEU A 15 17.08 3.23 4.29
CA LEU A 15 16.26 2.91 3.11
C LEU A 15 15.60 4.16 2.52
N GLU A 16 15.09 5.07 3.36
CA GLU A 16 14.50 6.35 2.95
C GLU A 16 15.54 7.27 2.27
N ALA A 17 16.82 7.15 2.63
CA ALA A 17 17.91 7.83 1.94
C ALA A 17 18.23 7.25 0.54
N GLY A 18 17.45 6.28 0.05
CA GLY A 18 17.64 5.63 -1.24
C GLY A 18 18.79 4.62 -1.28
N LYS A 19 19.31 4.20 -0.13
CA LYS A 19 20.41 3.24 -0.04
C LYS A 19 19.87 1.82 0.08
N SER A 20 20.54 0.87 -0.58
CA SER A 20 20.27 -0.55 -0.35
C SER A 20 20.96 -1.02 0.94
N ILE A 21 20.40 -2.07 1.54
CA ILE A 21 20.95 -2.69 2.74
C ILE A 21 20.99 -4.21 2.57
N THR A 22 22.15 -4.79 2.88
CA THR A 22 22.34 -6.23 2.91
C THR A 22 22.38 -6.71 4.37
N PRO A 23 22.13 -8.00 4.65
CA PRO A 23 22.28 -8.58 5.98
C PRO A 23 23.66 -8.33 6.59
N LEU A 24 24.71 -8.38 5.77
CA LEU A 24 26.07 -8.12 6.23
C LEU A 24 26.28 -6.65 6.60
N GLU A 25 25.77 -5.71 5.79
CA GLU A 25 25.83 -4.28 6.09
C GLU A 25 25.01 -3.93 7.35
N ALA A 26 23.84 -4.53 7.50
CA ALA A 26 23.00 -4.35 8.69
C ALA A 26 23.66 -4.89 9.96
N LEU A 27 24.37 -6.01 9.86
CA LEU A 27 25.18 -6.53 10.95
C LEU A 27 26.30 -5.55 11.32
N ARG A 28 27.07 -5.08 10.33
CA ARG A 28 28.23 -4.20 10.58
C ARG A 28 27.85 -2.80 11.10
N LYS A 29 26.77 -2.21 10.58
CA LYS A 29 26.36 -0.83 10.91
C LYS A 29 25.39 -0.76 12.09
N PHE A 30 24.45 -1.70 12.17
CA PHE A 30 23.33 -1.64 13.11
C PHE A 30 23.34 -2.79 14.13
N ASN A 31 24.33 -3.69 14.05
CA ASN A 31 24.39 -4.92 14.86
C ASN A 31 23.09 -5.73 14.79
N CYS A 32 22.47 -5.78 13.60
CA CYS A 32 21.18 -6.43 13.39
C CYS A 32 21.34 -7.74 12.60
N LEU A 33 21.36 -8.88 13.31
CA LEU A 33 21.41 -10.22 12.72
C LEU A 33 20.08 -10.63 12.04
N ARG A 34 18.96 -10.06 12.49
CA ARG A 34 17.60 -10.38 12.00
C ARG A 34 17.02 -9.29 11.11
N LEU A 35 17.81 -8.82 10.13
CA LEU A 35 17.37 -7.79 9.17
C LEU A 35 16.03 -8.14 8.49
N GLY A 36 15.87 -9.39 8.03
CA GLY A 36 14.65 -9.82 7.33
C GLY A 36 13.36 -9.64 8.15
N ALA A 37 13.40 -9.90 9.45
CA ALA A 37 12.25 -9.67 10.33
C ALA A 37 11.93 -8.17 10.47
N ARG A 38 12.95 -7.30 10.48
CA ARG A 38 12.74 -5.84 10.53
C ARG A 38 12.15 -5.33 9.23
N ILE A 39 12.65 -5.81 8.09
CA ILE A 39 12.08 -5.51 6.78
C ILE A 39 10.62 -5.97 6.70
N TYR A 40 10.27 -7.15 7.21
CA TYR A 40 8.88 -7.63 7.25
C TYR A 40 7.96 -6.68 8.02
N ASN A 41 8.39 -6.19 9.18
CA ASN A 41 7.65 -5.18 9.94
C ASN A 41 7.49 -3.87 9.15
N LEU A 42 8.56 -3.41 8.48
CA LEU A 42 8.52 -2.20 7.65
C LEU A 42 7.59 -2.36 6.43
N LYS A 43 7.52 -3.55 5.83
CA LYS A 43 6.56 -3.86 4.77
C LYS A 43 5.12 -3.83 5.30
N GLY A 44 4.88 -4.34 6.51
CA GLY A 44 3.56 -4.35 7.15
C GLY A 44 2.98 -2.96 7.43
N ILE A 45 3.83 -1.95 7.64
CA ILE A 45 3.40 -0.54 7.79
C ILE A 45 3.22 0.18 6.44
N GLY A 46 3.35 -0.53 5.31
CA GLY A 46 3.11 0.01 3.97
C GLY A 46 4.34 0.60 3.27
N LEU A 47 5.57 0.33 3.72
CA LEU A 47 6.76 0.77 2.96
C LEU A 47 7.00 -0.15 1.75
N PRO A 48 7.15 0.41 0.53
CA PRO A 48 7.43 -0.36 -0.68
C PRO A 48 8.90 -0.79 -0.74
N ILE A 49 9.25 -1.87 -0.04
CA ILE A 49 10.61 -2.41 0.00
C ILE A 49 10.74 -3.57 -0.99
N SER A 50 11.63 -3.44 -1.97
CA SER A 50 12.01 -4.56 -2.83
C SER A 50 13.06 -5.44 -2.16
N SER A 51 13.01 -6.73 -2.46
CA SER A 51 14.01 -7.71 -2.05
C SER A 51 14.56 -8.38 -3.29
N LYS A 52 15.84 -8.17 -3.57
CA LYS A 52 16.55 -8.77 -4.70
C LYS A 52 17.58 -9.77 -4.17
N ILE A 53 17.61 -10.98 -4.74
CA ILE A 53 18.68 -11.93 -4.44
C ILE A 53 19.86 -11.57 -5.35
N VAL A 54 20.99 -11.22 -4.75
CA VAL A 54 22.23 -10.88 -5.44
C VAL A 54 23.26 -11.96 -5.16
N SER A 55 23.99 -12.38 -6.19
CA SER A 55 25.14 -13.28 -6.05
C SER A 55 26.43 -12.47 -6.16
N ARG A 56 27.28 -12.52 -5.13
CA ARG A 56 28.62 -11.92 -5.14
C ARG A 56 29.62 -12.89 -4.55
N ASN A 57 30.73 -13.12 -5.25
CA ASN A 57 31.77 -14.08 -4.85
C ASN A 57 31.23 -15.50 -4.60
N GLY A 58 30.31 -15.97 -5.44
CA GLY A 58 29.70 -17.30 -5.32
C GLY A 58 28.74 -17.47 -4.14
N LYS A 59 28.43 -16.39 -3.41
CA LYS A 59 27.46 -16.39 -2.31
C LYS A 59 26.22 -15.60 -2.69
N HIS A 60 25.06 -16.18 -2.42
CA HIS A 60 23.76 -15.55 -2.64
C HIS A 60 23.30 -14.87 -1.35
N PHE A 61 22.93 -13.60 -1.42
CA PHE A 61 22.33 -12.87 -0.30
C PHE A 61 21.19 -11.98 -0.78
N ALA A 62 20.25 -11.70 0.13
CA ALA A 62 19.18 -10.76 -0.13
C ALA A 62 19.69 -9.32 0.05
N GLU A 63 19.41 -8.47 -0.92
CA GLU A 63 19.58 -7.03 -0.85
C GLU A 63 18.20 -6.39 -0.82
N TYR A 64 18.01 -5.44 0.09
CA TYR A 64 16.76 -4.72 0.26
C TYR A 64 16.95 -3.27 -0.13
N SER A 65 16.05 -2.73 -0.94
CA SER A 65 16.03 -1.34 -1.36
C SER A 65 14.62 -0.79 -1.33
N LEU A 66 14.49 0.51 -1.11
CA LEU A 66 13.21 1.20 -1.21
C LEU A 66 12.88 1.40 -2.69
N GLN A 67 11.73 0.94 -3.14
CA GLN A 67 11.29 1.18 -4.51
C GLN A 67 10.79 2.62 -4.61
N THR A 68 11.41 3.38 -5.49
CA THR A 68 10.92 4.70 -5.83
C THR A 68 9.62 4.57 -6.65
N PRO A 69 8.64 5.48 -6.48
CA PRO A 69 7.41 5.48 -7.29
C PRO A 69 7.66 5.50 -8.80
N SER A 70 8.80 6.02 -9.24
CA SER A 70 9.23 6.04 -10.64
C SER A 70 9.54 4.66 -11.22
N GLU A 71 9.95 3.69 -10.41
CA GLU A 71 10.32 2.34 -10.87
C GLU A 71 9.18 1.32 -10.75
N LEU A 72 8.08 1.68 -10.08
CA LEU A 72 6.89 0.83 -9.91
C LEU A 72 6.05 0.64 -11.19
N HIS A 73 6.55 1.04 -12.37
CA HIS A 73 5.76 1.16 -13.61
C HIS A 73 6.02 0.12 -14.72
N ALA A 74 6.64 -1.03 -14.47
CA ALA A 74 6.82 -2.01 -15.56
C ALA A 74 5.70 -3.04 -15.71
N ARG A 75 4.99 -3.46 -14.65
CA ARG A 75 4.03 -4.59 -14.74
C ARG A 75 2.82 -4.56 -13.79
N ASP A 76 2.89 -3.87 -12.66
CA ASP A 76 1.87 -4.02 -11.60
C ASP A 76 1.20 -2.68 -11.26
N ARG A 77 -0.09 -2.61 -11.60
CA ARG A 77 -1.06 -1.56 -11.29
C ARG A 77 -1.40 -1.48 -9.79
N TYR A 78 -0.43 -1.30 -8.88
CA TYR A 78 -0.72 -1.32 -7.45
C TYR A 78 -0.72 0.08 -6.80
N ALA A 79 -1.91 0.65 -6.68
CA ALA A 79 -2.43 1.24 -5.43
C ALA A 79 -1.62 2.32 -4.67
N VAL A 80 -0.63 3.00 -5.28
CA VAL A 80 0.25 3.94 -4.54
C VAL A 80 0.23 5.39 -5.02
N ALA A 81 -0.85 5.84 -5.69
CA ALA A 81 -0.94 7.26 -6.03
C ALA A 81 -2.33 7.90 -5.98
N GLN A 82 -3.39 7.22 -5.50
CA GLN A 82 -4.68 7.89 -5.27
C GLN A 82 -5.26 7.50 -3.91
N LYS A 83 -5.24 8.49 -3.03
CA LYS A 83 -5.92 8.56 -1.74
C LYS A 83 -7.44 8.46 -1.92
N ILE A 84 -8.02 7.29 -2.19
CA ILE A 84 -9.43 7.05 -1.86
C ILE A 84 -9.65 5.54 -1.73
N THR A 85 -9.70 5.05 -0.51
CA THR A 85 -10.26 3.71 -0.24
C THR A 85 -11.75 3.78 -0.52
N ILE A 86 -12.17 3.39 -1.73
CA ILE A 86 -13.55 3.00 -2.04
C ILE A 86 -13.59 1.48 -2.12
N THR A 87 -13.42 0.83 -0.96
CA THR A 87 -13.92 -0.53 -0.80
C THR A 87 -15.42 -0.43 -0.52
N PRO A 88 -16.30 -0.98 -1.38
CA PRO A 88 -17.70 -1.09 -1.01
C PRO A 88 -17.80 -1.90 0.28
N PRO A 89 -18.63 -1.48 1.25
CA PRO A 89 -18.80 -2.19 2.51
C PRO A 89 -19.26 -3.62 2.20
N LEU A 90 -18.57 -4.61 2.76
CA LEU A 90 -18.96 -6.01 2.68
C LEU A 90 -20.39 -6.12 3.24
N GLU A 91 -21.30 -6.64 2.41
CA GLU A 91 -22.72 -6.77 2.70
C GLU A 91 -22.97 -7.41 4.08
N GLY A 92 -23.85 -6.77 4.86
CA GLY A 92 -24.43 -7.36 6.05
C GLY A 92 -23.82 -6.87 7.36
N GLN A 93 -24.23 -5.68 7.80
CA GLN A 93 -24.57 -5.38 9.20
C GLN A 93 -25.17 -3.97 9.26
N GLY A 94 -26.45 -3.88 9.65
CA GLY A 94 -27.17 -2.64 9.79
C GLY A 94 -26.63 -1.76 10.93
N GLY A 95 -26.72 -0.45 10.74
CA GLY A 95 -26.62 0.55 11.80
C GLY A 95 -25.23 1.15 12.00
N GLY A 96 -24.89 2.19 11.22
CA GLY A 96 -23.73 3.03 11.50
C GLY A 96 -23.47 4.08 10.42
N LEU A 97 -23.92 5.32 10.68
CA LEU A 97 -23.53 6.60 10.05
C LEU A 97 -22.89 6.50 8.65
N PHE A 98 -23.67 6.08 7.66
CA PHE A 98 -23.30 6.23 6.25
C PHE A 98 -23.54 7.68 5.84
N ASN A 99 -22.57 8.34 5.20
CA ASN A 99 -22.85 9.65 4.60
C ASN A 99 -23.58 9.43 3.27
N HIS A 100 -24.90 9.58 3.27
CA HIS A 100 -25.81 9.32 2.14
C HIS A 100 -25.55 10.23 0.90
N GLU A 101 -24.67 11.22 1.02
CA GLU A 101 -24.38 12.18 -0.05
C GLU A 101 -23.39 11.65 -1.10
N LEU A 102 -22.62 10.60 -0.77
CA LEU A 102 -21.51 10.12 -1.63
C LEU A 102 -21.86 8.91 -2.49
N TRP A 103 -22.91 8.16 -2.13
CA TRP A 103 -23.22 6.88 -2.76
C TRP A 103 -24.69 6.80 -3.19
N HIS A 104 -24.90 6.31 -4.40
CA HIS A 104 -26.21 6.01 -4.94
C HIS A 104 -26.46 4.50 -5.00
N HIS A 105 -27.63 4.08 -4.54
CA HIS A 105 -28.13 2.73 -4.77
C HIS A 105 -28.93 2.70 -6.06
N CYS A 106 -28.47 1.93 -7.04
CA CYS A 106 -29.19 1.73 -8.29
C CYS A 106 -30.37 0.78 -8.06
N ARG A 107 -31.61 1.29 -8.15
CA ARG A 107 -32.84 0.47 -8.04
C ARG A 107 -32.99 -0.56 -9.16
N ARG A 108 -32.27 -0.42 -10.27
CA ARG A 108 -32.34 -1.34 -11.42
C ARG A 108 -31.45 -2.57 -11.27
N CYS A 109 -30.23 -2.42 -10.75
CA CYS A 109 -29.29 -3.53 -10.58
C CYS A 109 -28.99 -3.89 -9.13
N GLY A 110 -29.48 -3.12 -8.15
CA GLY A 110 -29.26 -3.36 -6.72
C GLY A 110 -27.84 -3.00 -6.23
N LYS A 111 -27.00 -2.42 -7.09
CA LYS A 111 -25.62 -2.08 -6.74
C LYS A 111 -25.50 -0.64 -6.24
N TRP A 112 -24.58 -0.44 -5.33
CA TRP A 112 -24.15 0.89 -4.90
C TRP A 112 -23.03 1.39 -5.79
N PHE A 113 -23.04 2.67 -6.13
CA PHE A 113 -21.96 3.32 -6.87
C PHE A 113 -21.70 4.73 -6.34
N ASP A 114 -20.49 5.22 -6.57
CA ASP A 114 -20.03 6.53 -6.09
C ASP A 114 -20.53 7.65 -7.02
N ARG A 115 -21.21 8.65 -6.44
CA ARG A 115 -21.77 9.79 -7.19
C ARG A 115 -20.67 10.71 -7.74
N HIS A 116 -19.53 10.86 -7.05
CA HIS A 116 -18.47 11.75 -7.54
C HIS A 116 -17.78 11.19 -8.78
N LEU A 117 -17.67 9.87 -8.89
CA LEU A 117 -17.02 9.23 -10.03
C LEU A 117 -17.94 9.10 -11.25
N HIS A 118 -19.23 8.85 -11.03
CA HIS A 118 -20.16 8.50 -12.11
C HIS A 118 -21.37 9.45 -12.24
N GLY A 119 -21.45 10.49 -11.40
CA GLY A 119 -22.61 11.37 -11.36
C GLY A 119 -23.87 10.62 -10.93
N ASP A 120 -24.92 10.77 -11.72
CA ASP A 120 -26.23 10.13 -11.48
C ASP A 120 -26.43 8.85 -12.32
N GLU A 121 -25.47 8.50 -13.18
CA GLU A 121 -25.58 7.36 -14.09
C GLU A 121 -24.86 6.13 -13.53
N CYS A 122 -25.60 5.04 -13.37
CA CYS A 122 -25.02 3.79 -12.88
C CYS A 122 -24.06 3.20 -13.94
N PRO A 123 -22.77 2.96 -13.62
CA PRO A 123 -21.79 2.45 -14.58
C PRO A 123 -22.06 1.02 -15.03
N ASP A 124 -22.74 0.21 -14.21
CA ASP A 124 -23.04 -1.18 -14.54
C ASP A 124 -24.22 -1.35 -15.51
N CYS A 125 -25.20 -0.44 -15.47
CA CYS A 125 -26.45 -0.62 -16.23
C CYS A 125 -26.94 0.61 -16.99
N GLY A 126 -26.24 1.74 -16.89
CA GLY A 126 -26.61 3.01 -17.53
C GLY A 126 -27.90 3.63 -16.98
N TYR A 127 -28.45 3.14 -15.87
CA TYR A 127 -29.67 3.70 -15.29
C TYR A 127 -29.35 4.99 -14.55
N ASN A 128 -30.04 6.07 -14.92
CA ASN A 128 -29.98 7.34 -14.20
C ASN A 128 -30.86 7.28 -12.95
N VAL A 129 -30.27 7.47 -11.77
CA VAL A 129 -30.97 7.35 -10.48
C VAL A 129 -31.93 8.50 -10.18
N ASN A 130 -31.79 9.63 -10.88
CA ASN A 130 -32.69 10.79 -10.82
C ASN A 130 -33.73 10.79 -11.95
N ALA A 131 -33.73 9.80 -12.85
CA ALA A 131 -34.80 9.66 -13.82
C ALA A 131 -36.13 9.42 -13.10
N MET A 132 -37.04 10.41 -13.17
CA MET A 132 -38.43 10.25 -12.74
C MET A 132 -39.11 9.19 -13.63
N PRO A 133 -40.05 8.40 -13.08
CA PRO A 133 -40.90 7.54 -13.90
C PRO A 133 -41.76 8.32 -14.88
#